data_AF-A0A950TVY5-F1
#
_entry.id   AF-A0A950TVY5-F1
#
_cell.length_a   1.000
_cell.length_b   1.000
_cell.length_c   1.000
_cell.angle_alpha   90.00
_cell.angle_beta   90.00
_cell.angle_gamma   90.00
#
_symmetry.space_group_name_H-M   'P 1'
#
loop_
_entity.id
_entity.type
_entity.pdbx_description
1 polymer ?
#
loop_
_entity_poly.entity_id
_entity_poly.type
_entity_poly.pdbx_seq_one_letter_code
_entity_poly.pdbx_strand_id
1 'polypeptide(L)' 'MSRTLGILAGGGHFPASLAAAGKAAGRQVFIIGLEGFADPAALAPW' A
#
# COMPACT_ATOMS: atom_id res chain seq x y z
N MET A 1 1.13 -20.91 1.94
CA MET A 1 1.87 -19.65 1.78
C MET A 1 0.95 -18.48 2.11
N SER A 2 1.44 -17.46 2.83
CA SER A 2 0.65 -16.27 3.21
C SER A 2 0.27 -15.46 1.97
N ARG A 3 -0.99 -15.01 1.86
CA ARG A 3 -1.49 -14.14 0.79
C ARG A 3 -1.34 -12.63 1.11
N THR A 4 -0.52 -12.28 2.09
CA THR A 4 -0.37 -10.90 2.56
C THR A 4 0.59 -10.10 1.66
N LEU A 5 0.24 -8.85 1.33
CA LEU A 5 1.06 -7.84 0.68
C LEU A 5 1.50 -6.81 1.71
N GLY A 6 2.80 -6.70 1.97
CA GLY A 6 3.37 -5.52 2.60
C GLY A 6 3.86 -4.56 1.53
N ILE A 7 3.51 -3.28 1.64
CA ILE A 7 3.99 -2.21 0.76
C ILE A 7 4.77 -1.21 1.59
N LEU A 8 6.01 -0.92 1.20
CA LEU A 8 6.77 0.21 1.73
C LEU A 8 6.54 1.40 0.80
N ALA A 9 5.71 2.34 1.24
CA ALA A 9 5.31 3.48 0.43
C ALA A 9 6.34 4.61 0.54
N GLY A 10 7.01 4.88 -0.58
CA GLY A 10 7.64 6.19 -0.83
C GLY A 10 6.59 7.20 -1.28
N GLY A 11 6.92 8.02 -2.29
CA GLY A 11 6.01 9.02 -2.84
C GLY A 11 5.16 8.56 -4.03
N GLY A 12 4.23 9.42 -4.45
CA GLY A 12 3.41 9.24 -5.65
C GLY A 12 2.24 8.27 -5.49
N HIS A 13 1.56 7.97 -6.60
CA HIS A 13 0.31 7.21 -6.61
C HIS A 13 0.48 5.68 -6.67
N PHE A 14 1.69 5.20 -6.93
CA PHE A 14 1.94 3.78 -7.20
C PHE A 14 1.62 2.87 -5.99
N PRO A 15 2.04 3.18 -4.74
CA PRO A 15 1.73 2.35 -3.58
C PRO A 15 0.22 2.09 -3.39
N ALA A 16 -0.60 3.14 -3.51
CA ALA A 16 -2.06 3.03 -3.41
C ALA A 16 -2.66 2.21 -4.56
N SER A 17 -2.14 2.38 -5.78
CA SER A 17 -2.57 1.61 -6.96
C SER A 17 -2.27 0.12 -6.80
N LEU A 18 -1.08 -0.20 -6.28
CA LEU A 18 -0.66 -1.57 -6.00
C LEU A 18 -1.50 -2.21 -4.88
N ALA A 19 -1.84 -1.43 -3.84
CA ALA A 19 -2.69 -1.88 -2.75
C ALA A 19 -4.11 -2.24 -3.23
N ALA A 20 -4.69 -1.39 -4.08
CA ALA A 20 -5.99 -1.64 -4.70
C ALA A 20 -5.97 -2.91 -5.56
N ALA A 21 -4.96 -3.08 -6.41
CA ALA A 21 -4.80 -4.29 -7.22
C ALA A 21 -4.61 -5.54 -6.37
N GLY A 22 -3.81 -5.46 -5.30
CA GLY A 22 -3.60 -6.55 -4.35
C GLY A 22 -4.89 -6.99 -3.68
N LYS A 23 -5.68 -6.04 -3.16
CA LYS A 23 -6.99 -6.32 -2.57
C LYS A 23 -7.95 -6.93 -3.59
N ALA A 24 -8.00 -6.41 -4.81
CA ALA A 24 -8.81 -6.96 -5.89
C ALA A 24 -8.41 -8.41 -6.26
N ALA A 25 -7.13 -8.76 -6.10
CA ALA A 25 -6.61 -10.11 -6.27
C ALA A 25 -6.84 -11.03 -5.04
N GLY A 26 -7.60 -10.59 -4.03
CA GLY A 26 -7.90 -11.35 -2.81
C GLY A 26 -6.71 -11.45 -1.85
N ARG A 27 -5.81 -10.47 -1.86
CA ARG A 27 -4.69 -10.36 -0.91
C ARG A 27 -5.11 -9.57 0.32
N GLN A 28 -4.59 -9.93 1.49
CA GLN A 28 -4.56 -9.02 2.63
C GLN A 28 -3.46 -7.99 2.38
N VAL A 29 -3.68 -6.71 2.64
CA VAL A 29 -2.72 -5.64 2.32
C VAL A 29 -2.49 -4.80 3.57
N PHE A 30 -1.25 -4.40 3.80
CA PHE A 30 -0.90 -3.33 4.72
C PHE A 30 0.17 -2.43 4.08
N ILE A 31 0.22 -1.17 4.50
CA ILE A 31 1.19 -0.20 4.01
C ILE A 31 1.97 0.40 5.18
N ILE A 32 3.29 0.54 5.01
CA ILE A 32 4.15 1.35 5.87
C ILE A 32 4.61 2.55 5.05
N GLY A 33 4.23 3.75 5.48
CA GLY A 33 4.69 5.00 4.87
C GLY A 33 6.11 5.35 5.30
N LEU A 34 6.94 5.78 4.35
CA LEU A 34 8.24 6.38 4.63
C LEU A 34 8.04 7.86 4.94
N GLU A 35 8.40 8.27 6.16
CA GLU A 35 8.32 9.65 6.61
C GLU A 35 9.12 10.59 5.68
N GLY A 36 8.54 11.73 5.34
CA GLY A 36 9.13 12.68 4.38
C GLY A 36 8.96 12.31 2.90
N PHE A 37 8.34 11.16 2.59
CA PHE A 37 8.07 10.72 1.22
C PHE A 37 6.59 10.41 0.97
N ALA A 38 6.00 9.60 1.85
CA ALA A 38 4.61 9.19 1.71
C ALA A 38 3.66 10.34 2.06
N ASP A 39 2.72 10.61 1.16
CA ASP A 39 1.55 11.42 1.49
C ASP A 39 0.65 10.61 2.43
N PRO A 40 0.32 11.12 3.64
CA PRO A 40 -0.59 10.44 4.56
C PRO A 40 -1.94 10.07 3.93
N ALA A 41 -2.44 10.88 2.99
CA ALA A 41 -3.69 10.59 2.29
C ALA A 41 -3.57 9.36 1.37
N ALA A 42 -2.37 9.04 0.87
CA ALA A 42 -2.12 7.86 0.05
C ALA A 42 -2.03 6.55 0.86
N LEU A 43 -1.95 6.63 2.19
CA LEU A 43 -1.90 5.48 3.08
C LEU A 43 -3.30 4.96 3.44
N ALA A 44 -4.32 5.82 3.44
CA ALA A 44 -5.69 5.40 3.70
C ALA A 44 -6.31 4.67 2.46
N PRO A 45 -7.17 3.66 2.64
CA PRO A 45 -7.68 3.08 3.90
C PRO A 45 -6.92 1.80 4.32
N TRP A 46 -5.67 1.66 3.92
CA TRP A 46 -4.93 0.39 3.98
C TRP A 46 -4.38 0.08 5.37
#